data_AF-A0A529N7P6-F1
#
_entry.id   AF-A0A529N7P6-F1
#
_cell.length_a   1.000
_cell.length_b   1.000
_cell.length_c   1.000
_cell.angle_alpha   90.00
_cell.angle_beta   90.00
_cell.angle_gamma   90.00
#
_symmetry.space_group_name_H-M   'P 1'
#
loop_
_entity.id
_entity.type
_entity.pdbx_description
1 polymer ?
#
loop_
_entity_poly.entity_id
_entity_poly.type
_entity_poly.pdbx_seq_one_letter_code
_entity_poly.pdbx_strand_id
1 'polypeptide(L)' 'MKMPQTIGLVHFIGIGGIGMSGIAEVLHNLGYKVQGSDQADSANVQRLRDKGIECFV' A
#
# COMPACT_ATOMS: atom_id res chain seq x y z
N MET A 1 14.92 -10.93 15.66
CA MET A 1 14.27 -11.09 14.34
C MET A 1 14.86 -10.03 13.40
N LYS A 2 15.73 -10.41 12.46
CA LYS A 2 16.21 -9.47 11.44
C LYS A 2 15.23 -9.51 10.28
N MET A 3 14.58 -8.39 9.98
CA MET A 3 13.82 -8.24 8.75
C MET A 3 14.78 -8.43 7.56
N PRO A 4 14.37 -9.14 6.50
CA PRO A 4 15.21 -9.34 5.32
C PRO A 4 15.62 -7.99 4.73
N GLN A 5 16.88 -7.88 4.29
CA GLN A 5 17.47 -6.63 3.81
C GLN A 5 16.78 -6.07 2.55
N THR A 6 16.03 -6.91 1.83
CA THR A 6 15.17 -6.52 0.72
C THR A 6 13.87 -7.32 0.77
N ILE A 7 12.74 -6.63 0.87
CA ILE A 7 11.39 -7.23 0.94
C ILE A 7 10.76 -7.34 -0.47
N GLY A 8 11.34 -6.67 -1.46
CA GLY A 8 10.79 -6.60 -2.81
C GLY A 8 9.51 -5.75 -2.85
N LEU A 9 8.57 -6.16 -3.69
CA LEU A 9 7.25 -5.52 -3.82
C LEU A 9 6.31 -6.02 -2.71
N VAL A 10 5.77 -5.10 -1.92
CA VAL A 10 4.76 -5.41 -0.91
C VAL A 10 3.36 -5.23 -1.52
N HIS A 11 2.55 -6.29 -1.49
CA HIS A 11 1.15 -6.23 -1.92
C HIS A 11 0.22 -6.28 -0.71
N PHE A 12 -0.62 -5.25 -0.56
CA PHE A 12 -1.63 -5.15 0.49
C PHE A 12 -2.99 -5.66 0.00
N ILE A 13 -3.61 -6.59 0.72
CA ILE A 13 -5.00 -7.00 0.49
C ILE A 13 -5.89 -6.20 1.44
N GLY A 14 -6.94 -5.55 0.92
CA GLY A 14 -7.75 -4.60 1.68
C GLY A 14 -7.02 -3.28 1.93
N ILE A 15 -6.28 -2.78 0.94
CA ILE A 15 -5.41 -1.60 1.08
C ILE A 15 -6.20 -0.31 1.40
N GLY A 16 -7.49 -0.25 1.07
CA GLY A 16 -8.39 0.86 1.36
C GLY A 16 -8.83 0.95 2.82
N GLY A 17 -8.59 -0.10 3.62
CA GLY A 17 -8.84 -0.08 5.06
C GLY A 17 -8.06 1.02 5.78
N ILE A 18 -8.64 1.60 6.84
CA ILE A 18 -8.06 2.75 7.56
C ILE A 18 -6.65 2.46 8.10
N GLY A 19 -6.40 1.23 8.58
CA GLY A 19 -5.06 0.83 9.04
C GLY A 19 -4.11 0.50 7.88
N MET A 20 -4.57 -0.30 6.92
CA MET A 20 -3.72 -0.78 5.83
C MET A 20 -3.26 0.36 4.92
N SER A 21 -4.14 1.33 4.63
CA SER A 21 -3.78 2.50 3.82
C SER A 21 -2.70 3.37 4.47
N GLY A 22 -2.71 3.51 5.79
CA GLY A 22 -1.66 4.22 6.52
C GLY A 22 -0.32 3.50 6.47
N ILE A 23 -0.32 2.17 6.67
CA ILE A 23 0.92 1.36 6.63
C ILE A 23 1.49 1.35 5.20
N ALA A 24 0.65 1.16 4.19
CA ALA A 24 1.04 1.17 2.79
C ALA A 24 1.72 2.49 2.40
N GLU A 25 1.16 3.63 2.84
CA GLU A 25 1.77 4.93 2.62
C GLU A 25 3.12 5.08 3.33
N VAL A 26 3.23 4.67 4.59
CA VAL A 26 4.50 4.76 5.32
C VAL A 26 5.58 3.94 4.62
N LEU A 27 5.27 2.72 4.18
CA LEU A 27 6.23 1.91 3.43
C LEU A 27 6.62 2.55 2.10
N HIS A 28 5.66 3.12 1.37
CA HIS A 28 5.94 3.86 0.14
C HIS A 28 6.89 5.05 0.40
N ASN A 29 6.62 5.84 1.43
CA ASN A 29 7.46 6.99 1.81
C ASN A 29 8.86 6.59 2.27
N LEU A 30 9.02 5.38 2.81
CA LEU A 30 10.31 4.80 3.17
C LEU A 30 11.07 4.21 1.97
N GLY A 31 10.53 4.34 0.75
CA GLY A 31 11.15 3.89 -0.50
C GLY A 31 10.88 2.42 -0.86
N TYR A 32 9.98 1.74 -0.16
CA TYR A 32 9.56 0.40 -0.56
C TYR A 32 8.64 0.46 -1.76
N LYS A 33 8.72 -0.56 -2.61
CA LYS A 33 7.72 -0.77 -3.67
C LYS A 33 6.45 -1.31 -3.03
N VAL A 34 5.34 -0.59 -3.21
CA VAL A 34 4.04 -0.93 -2.63
C VAL A 34 2.99 -0.94 -3.72
N GLN A 35 2.10 -1.91 -3.65
CA GLN A 35 0.85 -1.99 -4.41
C GLN A 35 -0.24 -2.61 -3.51
N GLY A 36 -1.49 -2.63 -3.97
CA GLY A 36 -2.52 -3.37 -3.24
C GLY A 36 -3.83 -3.56 -3.99
N SER A 37 -4.72 -4.33 -3.38
CA SER A 37 -6.07 -4.57 -3.86
C SER A 37 -7.09 -4.21 -2.78
N ASP A 38 -8.27 -3.78 -3.20
CA ASP A 38 -9.43 -3.61 -2.34
C ASP A 38 -10.71 -4.01 -3.09
N GLN A 39 -11.81 -4.22 -2.38
CA GLN A 39 -13.10 -4.55 -3.00
C GLN A 39 -13.80 -3.30 -3.57
N ALA A 40 -13.51 -2.11 -3.05
CA ALA A 40 -14.18 -0.88 -3.44
C ALA A 40 -13.19 0.25 -3.70
N ASP A 41 -13.56 1.14 -4.63
CA ASP A 41 -12.81 2.37 -4.92
C ASP A 41 -13.09 3.45 -3.88
N SER A 42 -12.59 3.22 -2.66
CA SER A 42 -12.76 4.14 -1.53
C SER A 42 -11.88 5.39 -1.66
N ALA A 43 -12.21 6.44 -0.89
CA ALA A 43 -11.38 7.64 -0.82
C ALA A 43 -9.92 7.34 -0.42
N ASN A 44 -9.68 6.31 0.40
CA ASN A 44 -8.33 5.87 0.74
C ASN A 44 -7.61 5.27 -0.46
N VAL A 45 -8.29 4.44 -1.27
CA VAL A 45 -7.72 3.87 -2.49
C VAL A 45 -7.35 4.98 -3.49
N GLN A 46 -8.25 5.92 -3.72
CA GLN A 46 -7.98 7.08 -4.60
C GLN A 46 -6.78 7.88 -4.11
N ARG A 47 -6.75 8.22 -2.82
CA ARG A 47 -5.64 8.93 -2.18
C ARG A 47 -4.29 8.20 -2.30
N LEU A 48 -4.27 6.86 -2.26
CA LEU A 48 -3.06 6.08 -2.45
C LEU A 48 -2.62 6.09 -3.92
N ARG A 49 -3.55 6.00 -4.88
CA ARG A 49 -3.25 6.15 -6.32
C ARG A 49 -2.66 7.52 -6.64
N ASP A 50 -3.19 8.59 -6.05
CA ASP A 50 -2.65 9.95 -6.20
C ASP A 50 -1.21 10.08 -5.69
N LYS A 51 -0.82 9.23 -4.73
CA LYS A 51 0.56 9.12 -4.22
C LYS A 51 1.44 8.20 -5.08
N GLY A 52 0.94 7.69 -6.20
CA GLY A 52 1.67 6.81 -7.10
C GLY A 52 1.72 5.34 -6.67
N ILE A 53 0.85 4.93 -5.74
CA ILE A 53 0.73 3.52 -5.33
C ILE A 53 -0.29 2.83 -6.24
N GLU A 54 0.13 1.75 -6.90
CA GLU A 54 -0.76 0.97 -7.75
C GLU A 54 -1.81 0.23 -6.92
N CYS A 55 -3.09 0.49 -7.21
CA CYS A 55 -4.22 -0.10 -6.50
C CYS A 55 -5.22 -0.75 -7.46
N PHE A 56 -5.50 -2.03 -7.26
CA PHE A 56 -6.50 -2.81 -7.98
C PHE A 56 -7.83 -2.78 -7.22
N VAL A 57 -8.93 -2.57 -7.93
CA VAL A 57 -10.30 -2.64 -7.40
C VAL A 57 -11.09 -3.58 -8.29
#